data_AF-A0AAE0QFL0-F1
#
_entry.id   AF-A0AAE0QFL0-F1
#
_cell.length_a   1.000
_cell.length_b   1.000
_cell.length_c   1.000
_cell.angle_alpha   90.00
_cell.angle_beta   90.00
_cell.angle_gamma   90.00
#
_symmetry.space_group_name_H-M   'P 1'
#
loop_
_entity.id
_entity.type
_entity.pdbx_description
1 polymer ?
#
loop_
_entity_poly.entity_id
_entity_poly.type
_entity_poly.pdbx_seq_one_letter_code
_entity_poly.pdbx_strand_id
1 'polypeptide(L)'
;MELTLSRLAAFLASFGLLSFVCLIVAIGSDFWYIIDTSKRESNTSASLSSHSGLWRTCNFQHQCKPFINPFGNGGNFTDSQRHILNMQATFIVLLPVSVIVLFIGGMMGVMSILARAHRLLLATGLLLLSGTVITLTGICVYVAYSAAVFQEAVCKSGHKILEDIDIYFGWSLAFATISFITELITAFTFLLTSARLGQLTRQDQDSFHQETCATSFV
;
A
#
# COMPACT_ATOMS: atom_id res chain seq x y z
N MET A 1 29.42 9.77 15.58
CA MET A 1 28.11 9.91 14.90
C MET A 1 28.00 9.05 13.62
N GLU A 2 29.08 8.57 13.02
CA GLU A 2 28.98 7.80 11.76
C GLU A 2 28.41 6.38 11.94
N LEU A 3 28.77 5.72 13.04
CA LEU A 3 28.25 4.38 13.40
C LEU A 3 26.73 4.39 13.64
N THR A 4 26.18 5.49 14.17
CA THR A 4 24.73 5.65 14.39
C THR A 4 23.99 5.95 13.09
N LEU A 5 24.58 6.75 12.19
CA LEU A 5 23.99 7.06 10.88
C LEU A 5 23.97 5.81 9.97
N SER A 6 25.04 5.02 9.97
CA SER A 6 25.13 3.79 9.19
C SER A 6 24.08 2.75 9.62
N ARG A 7 23.88 2.59 10.94
CA ARG A 7 22.82 1.72 11.49
C ARG A 7 21.42 2.21 11.08
N LEU A 8 21.18 3.51 11.13
CA LEU A 8 19.91 4.11 10.70
C LEU A 8 19.67 3.89 9.19
N ALA A 9 20.69 4.09 8.36
CA ALA A 9 20.59 3.88 6.92
C ALA A 9 20.31 2.41 6.58
N ALA A 10 20.97 1.47 7.25
CA ALA A 10 20.71 0.04 7.10
C ALA A 10 19.27 -0.34 7.50
N PHE A 11 18.77 0.24 8.60
CA PHE A 11 17.40 0.04 9.05
C PHE A 11 16.38 0.60 8.04
N LEU A 12 16.61 1.80 7.51
CA LEU A 12 15.71 2.40 6.51
C LEU A 12 15.73 1.63 5.19
N ALA A 13 16.90 1.16 4.76
CA ALA A 13 17.03 0.35 3.55
C ALA A 13 16.32 -1.00 3.71
N SER A 14 16.43 -1.66 4.86
CA SER A 14 15.77 -2.95 5.09
C SER A 14 14.25 -2.83 5.17
N PHE A 15 13.73 -1.82 5.88
CA PHE A 15 12.29 -1.56 5.97
C PHE A 15 11.71 -1.10 4.63
N GLY A 16 12.42 -0.24 3.90
CA GLY A 16 12.02 0.19 2.56
C GLY A 16 12.00 -0.96 1.55
N LEU A 17 13.01 -1.85 1.59
CA LEU A 17 13.04 -3.04 0.73
C LEU A 17 11.95 -4.04 1.09
N LEU A 18 11.73 -4.27 2.39
CA LEU A 18 10.67 -5.15 2.88
C LEU A 18 9.30 -4.65 2.41
N SER A 19 9.03 -3.36 2.59
CA SER A 19 7.83 -2.71 2.07
C SER A 19 7.68 -2.96 0.56
N PHE A 20 8.70 -2.61 -0.22
CA PHE A 20 8.65 -2.71 -1.68
C PHE A 20 8.33 -4.15 -2.14
N VAL A 21 9.02 -5.13 -1.57
CA VAL A 21 8.78 -6.55 -1.90
C VAL A 21 7.39 -6.99 -1.47
N CYS A 22 6.96 -6.65 -0.26
CA CYS A 22 5.62 -7.00 0.23
C CYS A 22 4.52 -6.41 -0.66
N LEU A 23 4.65 -5.15 -1.11
CA LEU A 23 3.66 -4.52 -1.96
C LEU A 23 3.62 -5.11 -3.37
N ILE A 24 4.78 -5.41 -3.96
CA ILE A 24 4.86 -6.10 -5.26
C ILE A 24 4.22 -7.49 -5.16
N VAL A 25 4.56 -8.25 -4.12
CA VAL A 25 3.97 -9.57 -3.88
C VAL A 25 2.46 -9.46 -3.66
N ALA A 26 2.00 -8.48 -2.89
CA ALA A 26 0.57 -8.24 -2.70
C ALA A 26 -0.12 -7.98 -4.04
N ILE A 27 0.36 -7.03 -4.85
CA ILE A 27 -0.26 -6.68 -6.15
C ILE A 27 -0.21 -7.82 -7.16
N GLY A 28 0.89 -8.59 -7.18
CA GLY A 28 1.09 -9.68 -8.13
C GLY A 28 0.43 -11.00 -7.74
N SER A 29 -0.05 -11.13 -6.50
CA SER A 29 -0.67 -12.36 -6.02
C SER A 29 -2.18 -12.34 -6.16
N ASP A 30 -2.73 -13.54 -6.34
CA ASP A 30 -4.16 -13.74 -6.58
C ASP A 30 -4.97 -14.08 -5.31
N PHE A 31 -4.45 -13.72 -4.13
CA PHE A 31 -5.02 -14.08 -2.81
C PHE A 31 -5.44 -12.84 -2.01
N TRP A 32 -6.07 -11.87 -2.67
CA TRP A 32 -6.69 -10.73 -1.98
C TRP A 32 -8.03 -11.13 -1.35
N TYR A 33 -8.73 -12.06 -2.00
CA TYR A 33 -10.03 -12.55 -1.59
C TYR A 33 -10.10 -14.06 -1.76
N ILE A 34 -10.56 -14.78 -0.74
CA ILE A 34 -10.78 -16.23 -0.77
C ILE A 34 -12.26 -16.48 -0.48
N ILE A 35 -12.96 -17.08 -1.45
CA ILE A 35 -14.33 -17.52 -1.28
C ILE A 35 -14.27 -19.02 -0.99
N ASP A 36 -14.64 -19.41 0.23
CA ASP A 36 -14.86 -20.81 0.56
C ASP A 36 -16.36 -21.13 0.51
N THR A 37 -16.76 -22.02 -0.39
CA THR A 37 -18.14 -22.53 -0.48
C THR A 37 -18.26 -23.95 0.06
N SER A 38 -17.26 -24.43 0.82
CA SER A 38 -17.12 -25.82 1.27
C SER A 38 -18.34 -26.41 1.98
N LYS A 39 -19.13 -25.61 2.71
CA LYS A 39 -20.29 -26.15 3.44
C LYS A 39 -21.54 -26.39 2.58
N ARG A 40 -21.63 -25.85 1.36
CA ARG A 40 -22.80 -26.03 0.48
C ARG A 40 -22.84 -27.39 -0.21
N GLU A 41 -21.74 -28.15 -0.21
CA GLU A 41 -21.58 -29.35 -1.04
C GLU A 41 -21.15 -30.58 -0.23
N SER A 42 -21.87 -30.91 0.85
CA SER A 42 -21.69 -32.19 1.55
C SER A 42 -22.10 -33.43 0.73
N ASN A 43 -22.64 -33.24 -0.48
CA ASN A 43 -23.13 -34.32 -1.35
C ASN A 43 -22.40 -34.45 -2.70
N THR A 44 -21.49 -33.54 -3.05
CA THR A 44 -20.61 -33.69 -4.22
C THR A 44 -19.22 -33.20 -3.85
N SER A 45 -18.25 -34.09 -3.99
CA SER A 45 -16.85 -33.94 -3.58
C SER A 45 -16.08 -32.91 -4.43
N ALA A 46 -16.44 -31.63 -4.34
CA ALA A 46 -15.70 -30.54 -4.97
C ALA A 46 -15.72 -29.30 -4.07
N SER A 47 -14.67 -29.12 -3.26
CA SER A 47 -14.41 -27.82 -2.63
C SER A 47 -14.14 -26.80 -3.75
N LEU A 48 -15.13 -25.97 -4.07
CA LEU A 48 -15.02 -24.88 -5.05
C LEU A 48 -14.32 -23.67 -4.42
N SER A 49 -13.10 -23.87 -3.90
CA SER A 49 -12.29 -22.75 -3.42
C SER A 49 -11.85 -21.89 -4.61
N SER A 50 -12.27 -20.64 -4.61
CA SER A 50 -11.87 -19.65 -5.62
C SER A 50 -11.04 -18.56 -4.95
N HIS A 51 -9.92 -18.20 -5.59
CA HIS A 51 -9.06 -17.11 -5.14
C HIS A 51 -9.06 -16.01 -6.18
N SER A 52 -9.23 -14.77 -5.71
CA SER A 52 -9.23 -13.58 -6.57
C SER A 52 -8.09 -12.66 -6.18
N GLY A 53 -7.32 -12.29 -7.19
CA GLY A 53 -6.35 -11.21 -7.16
C GLY A 53 -6.94 -9.89 -7.60
N LEU A 54 -6.02 -8.95 -7.78
CA LEU A 54 -6.31 -7.64 -8.35
C LEU A 54 -6.60 -7.71 -9.86
N TRP A 55 -5.95 -8.66 -10.55
CA TRP A 55 -5.91 -8.73 -12.02
C TRP A 55 -6.59 -9.98 -12.59
N ARG A 56 -6.66 -11.06 -11.80
CA ARG A 56 -7.14 -12.36 -12.23
C ARG A 56 -7.95 -13.02 -11.12
N THR A 57 -8.90 -13.83 -11.52
CA THR A 57 -9.59 -14.76 -10.62
C THR A 57 -9.32 -16.16 -11.13
N CYS A 58 -8.91 -17.04 -10.22
CA CYS A 58 -8.61 -18.43 -10.51
C CYS A 58 -9.54 -19.33 -9.69
N ASN A 59 -10.14 -20.30 -10.36
CA ASN A 59 -10.95 -21.34 -9.71
C ASN A 59 -10.06 -22.53 -9.29
N PHE A 60 -10.60 -23.44 -8.49
CA PHE A 60 -9.97 -24.67 -8.02
C PHE A 60 -9.33 -25.53 -9.13
N GLN A 61 -9.89 -25.50 -10.34
CA GLN A 61 -9.36 -26.23 -11.50
C GLN A 61 -8.20 -25.51 -12.22
N HIS A 62 -7.55 -24.54 -11.58
CA HIS A 62 -6.48 -23.68 -12.12
C HIS A 62 -6.84 -22.88 -13.38
N GLN A 63 -8.13 -22.77 -13.69
CA GLN A 63 -8.59 -21.92 -14.78
C GLN A 63 -8.63 -20.47 -14.31
N CYS A 64 -7.62 -19.71 -14.69
CA CYS A 64 -7.50 -18.30 -14.38
C CYS A 64 -8.10 -17.45 -15.50
N LYS A 65 -9.16 -16.69 -15.16
CA LYS A 65 -9.75 -15.70 -16.06
C LYS A 65 -9.24 -14.31 -15.67
N PRO A 66 -9.03 -13.39 -16.64
CA PRO A 66 -8.80 -12.00 -16.30
C PRO A 66 -9.97 -11.52 -15.42
N PHE A 67 -9.68 -10.60 -14.50
CA PHE A 67 -10.70 -10.06 -13.59
C PHE A 67 -11.71 -9.25 -14.41
N ILE A 68 -12.74 -9.95 -14.86
CA ILE A 68 -13.85 -9.43 -15.68
C ILE A 68 -14.87 -8.84 -14.73
N ASN A 69 -15.44 -7.69 -15.14
CA ASN A 69 -16.54 -7.01 -14.45
C ASN A 69 -17.53 -8.04 -13.84
N PRO A 70 -17.74 -8.04 -12.52
CA PRO A 70 -18.64 -9.00 -11.86
C PRO A 70 -20.09 -8.93 -12.37
N PHE A 71 -20.45 -7.84 -13.07
CA PHE A 71 -21.77 -7.62 -13.65
C PHE A 71 -21.92 -8.09 -15.11
N GLY A 72 -20.87 -8.65 -15.71
CA GLY A 72 -20.88 -9.14 -17.09
C GLY A 72 -20.73 -8.05 -18.15
N ASN A 73 -20.71 -8.45 -19.41
CA ASN A 73 -20.42 -7.58 -20.55
C ASN A 73 -21.69 -7.43 -21.42
N GLY A 74 -22.36 -6.28 -21.40
CA GLY A 74 -23.37 -5.94 -22.42
C GLY A 74 -24.75 -5.45 -21.95
N GLY A 75 -24.91 -4.94 -20.73
CA GLY A 75 -26.17 -4.33 -20.28
C GLY A 75 -26.03 -2.84 -19.92
N ASN A 76 -27.16 -2.13 -19.81
CA ASN A 76 -27.20 -0.81 -19.17
C ASN A 76 -26.92 -0.97 -17.67
N PHE A 77 -25.72 -0.60 -17.21
CA PHE A 77 -25.37 -0.64 -15.79
C PHE A 77 -26.17 0.39 -14.99
N THR A 78 -26.63 0.00 -13.81
CA THR A 78 -27.21 0.92 -12.82
C THR A 78 -26.14 1.86 -12.26
N ASP A 79 -26.54 2.98 -11.68
CA ASP A 79 -25.59 3.93 -11.08
C ASP A 79 -24.76 3.30 -9.95
N SER A 80 -25.31 2.32 -9.20
CA SER A 80 -24.58 1.55 -8.18
C SER A 80 -23.47 0.68 -8.79
N GLN A 81 -23.76 -0.03 -9.88
CA GLN A 81 -22.78 -0.87 -10.57
C GLN A 81 -21.64 -0.06 -11.17
N ARG A 82 -21.96 1.13 -11.72
CA ARG A 82 -20.94 2.08 -12.21
C ARG A 82 -20.04 2.55 -11.08
N HIS A 83 -20.60 2.83 -9.91
CA HIS A 83 -19.82 3.24 -8.75
C HIS A 83 -18.83 2.14 -8.30
N ILE A 84 -19.27 0.89 -8.24
CA ILE A 84 -18.42 -0.27 -7.91
C ILE A 84 -17.30 -0.45 -8.94
N LEU A 85 -17.60 -0.30 -10.24
CA LEU A 85 -16.60 -0.36 -11.30
C LEU A 85 -15.57 0.78 -11.22
N ASN A 86 -16.01 1.99 -10.83
CA ASN A 86 -15.10 3.11 -10.62
C ASN A 86 -14.18 2.88 -9.41
N MET A 87 -14.68 2.30 -8.32
CA MET A 87 -13.84 1.89 -7.18
C MET A 87 -12.79 0.86 -7.60
N GLN A 88 -13.20 -0.10 -8.44
CA GLN A 88 -12.28 -1.11 -9.00
C GLN A 88 -11.15 -0.48 -9.80
N ALA A 89 -11.49 0.40 -10.75
CA ALA A 89 -10.49 1.12 -11.54
C ALA A 89 -9.55 1.95 -10.65
N THR A 90 -10.07 2.52 -9.56
CA THR A 90 -9.30 3.36 -8.65
C THR A 90 -8.18 2.58 -7.96
N PHE A 91 -8.46 1.44 -7.29
CA PHE A 91 -7.39 0.69 -6.61
C PHE A 91 -6.40 0.05 -7.59
N ILE A 92 -6.86 -0.34 -8.79
CA ILE A 92 -6.02 -0.89 -9.87
C ILE A 92 -4.96 0.12 -10.32
N VAL A 93 -5.27 1.43 -10.26
CA VAL A 93 -4.33 2.49 -10.61
C VAL A 93 -3.52 2.95 -9.41
N LEU A 94 -4.15 3.13 -8.24
CA LEU A 94 -3.47 3.65 -7.05
C LEU A 94 -2.36 2.73 -6.55
N LEU A 95 -2.58 1.41 -6.50
CA LEU A 95 -1.59 0.47 -5.94
C LEU A 95 -0.31 0.38 -6.79
N PRO A 96 -0.34 0.30 -8.13
CA PRO A 96 0.88 0.43 -8.95
C PRO A 96 1.54 1.80 -8.84
N VAL A 97 0.75 2.88 -8.77
CA VAL A 97 1.29 4.24 -8.59
C VAL A 97 2.05 4.35 -7.26
N SER A 98 1.55 3.76 -6.17
CA SER A 98 2.28 3.79 -4.89
C SER A 98 3.59 3.01 -4.94
N VAL A 99 3.66 1.87 -5.65
CA VAL A 99 4.91 1.15 -5.90
C VAL A 99 5.93 2.03 -6.63
N ILE A 100 5.51 2.76 -7.66
CA ILE A 100 6.38 3.65 -8.42
C ILE A 100 6.92 4.78 -7.52
N VAL A 101 6.03 5.40 -6.73
CA VAL A 101 6.41 6.43 -5.76
C VAL A 101 7.39 5.89 -4.72
N LEU A 102 7.16 4.68 -4.22
CA LEU A 102 8.03 4.00 -3.26
C LEU A 102 9.41 3.71 -3.86
N PHE A 103 9.48 3.25 -5.11
CA PHE A 103 10.74 2.98 -5.80
C PHE A 103 11.55 4.28 -5.99
N ILE A 104 10.92 5.33 -6.51
CA ILE A 104 11.57 6.63 -6.73
C ILE A 104 12.00 7.24 -5.38
N GLY A 105 11.12 7.22 -4.38
CA GLY A 105 11.40 7.71 -3.03
C GLY A 105 12.51 6.94 -2.34
N GLY A 106 12.54 5.61 -2.47
CA GLY A 106 13.63 4.78 -1.95
C GLY A 106 14.98 5.12 -2.56
N MET A 107 15.05 5.25 -3.89
CA MET A 107 16.27 5.64 -4.58
C MET A 107 16.75 7.04 -4.18
N MET A 108 15.84 8.02 -4.14
CA MET A 108 16.16 9.36 -3.65
C MET A 108 16.60 9.36 -2.18
N GLY A 109 16.01 8.49 -1.35
CA GLY A 109 16.38 8.33 0.05
C GLY A 109 17.80 7.85 0.23
N VAL A 110 18.22 6.81 -0.50
CA VAL A 110 19.61 6.32 -0.48
C VAL A 110 20.57 7.43 -0.92
N MET A 111 20.26 8.12 -2.02
CA MET A 111 21.07 9.23 -2.52
C MET A 111 21.15 10.39 -1.51
N SER A 112 20.06 10.70 -0.81
CA SER A 112 20.01 11.78 0.17
C SER A 112 20.91 11.52 1.39
N ILE A 113 20.99 10.27 1.83
CA ILE A 113 21.86 9.84 2.94
C ILE A 113 23.33 9.92 2.53
N LEU A 114 23.66 9.45 1.32
CA LEU A 114 25.03 9.52 0.78
C LEU A 114 25.49 10.97 0.59
N ALA A 115 24.62 11.84 0.07
CA ALA A 115 24.93 13.24 -0.16
C ALA A 115 24.90 14.11 1.12
N ARG A 116 24.47 13.56 2.27
CA ARG A 116 24.21 14.29 3.53
C ARG A 116 23.39 15.58 3.34
N ALA A 117 22.48 15.58 2.37
CA ALA A 117 21.73 16.78 1.98
C ALA A 117 20.37 16.82 2.67
N HIS A 118 20.20 17.73 3.66
CA HIS A 118 18.98 17.81 4.45
C HIS A 118 17.71 18.08 3.60
N ARG A 119 17.81 18.88 2.54
CA ARG A 119 16.68 19.17 1.63
C ARG A 119 16.21 17.93 0.86
N LEU A 120 17.14 17.08 0.44
CA LEU A 120 16.82 15.81 -0.23
C LEU A 120 16.20 14.80 0.74
N LEU A 121 16.65 14.81 2.00
CA LEU A 121 16.08 13.98 3.06
C LEU A 121 14.61 14.35 3.34
N LEU A 122 14.32 15.66 3.42
CA LEU A 122 12.97 16.18 3.60
C LEU A 122 12.08 15.86 2.40
N ALA A 123 12.56 16.10 1.17
CA ALA A 123 11.84 15.76 -0.06
C ALA A 123 11.53 14.26 -0.15
N THR A 124 12.49 13.41 0.22
CA THR A 124 12.31 11.94 0.29
C THR A 124 11.21 11.58 1.28
N GLY A 125 11.25 12.13 2.51
CA GLY A 125 10.26 11.84 3.53
C GLY A 125 8.84 12.23 3.10
N LEU A 126 8.69 13.37 2.43
CA LEU A 126 7.40 13.83 1.90
C LEU A 126 6.90 12.95 0.74
N LEU A 127 7.79 12.54 -0.17
CA LEU A 127 7.41 11.66 -1.27
C LEU A 127 7.02 10.26 -0.77
N LEU A 128 7.76 9.71 0.19
CA LEU A 128 7.39 8.42 0.79
C LEU A 128 6.07 8.52 1.55
N LEU A 129 5.84 9.64 2.26
CA LEU A 129 4.57 9.88 2.95
C LEU A 129 3.38 9.97 1.98
N SER A 130 3.54 10.64 0.83
CA SER A 130 2.49 10.65 -0.19
C SER A 130 2.26 9.25 -0.77
N GLY A 131 3.32 8.47 -1.00
CA GLY A 131 3.23 7.06 -1.36
C GLY A 131 2.42 6.25 -0.33
N THR A 132 2.69 6.42 0.95
CA THR A 132 1.95 5.76 2.04
C THR A 132 0.46 6.12 2.03
N VAL A 133 0.10 7.38 1.78
CA VAL A 133 -1.30 7.81 1.66
C VAL A 133 -1.96 7.17 0.44
N ILE A 134 -1.24 7.06 -0.69
CA ILE A 134 -1.75 6.38 -1.90
C ILE A 134 -1.97 4.88 -1.62
N THR A 135 -1.00 4.19 -1.00
CA THR A 135 -1.12 2.78 -0.61
C THR A 135 -2.32 2.56 0.32
N LEU A 136 -2.45 3.39 1.36
CA LEU A 136 -3.58 3.34 2.30
C LEU A 136 -4.92 3.55 1.57
N THR A 137 -4.99 4.55 0.70
CA THR A 137 -6.19 4.84 -0.09
C THR A 137 -6.55 3.66 -0.98
N GLY A 138 -5.57 3.04 -1.65
CA GLY A 138 -5.77 1.83 -2.45
C GLY A 138 -6.34 0.67 -1.64
N ILE A 139 -5.77 0.40 -0.45
CA ILE A 139 -6.26 -0.64 0.48
C ILE A 139 -7.68 -0.32 0.97
N CYS A 140 -7.96 0.92 1.37
CA CYS A 140 -9.29 1.31 1.85
C CYS A 140 -10.35 1.20 0.75
N VAL A 141 -10.05 1.66 -0.46
CA VAL A 141 -10.96 1.54 -1.62
C VAL A 141 -11.19 0.07 -1.96
N TYR A 142 -10.17 -0.79 -1.88
CA TYR A 142 -10.33 -2.24 -2.06
C TYR A 142 -11.28 -2.86 -1.01
N VAL A 143 -11.10 -2.52 0.27
CA VAL A 143 -11.98 -3.02 1.35
C VAL A 143 -13.42 -2.55 1.13
N ALA A 144 -13.62 -1.26 0.80
CA ALA A 144 -14.94 -0.71 0.51
C ALA A 144 -15.60 -1.37 -0.71
N TYR A 145 -14.84 -1.58 -1.78
CA TYR A 145 -15.27 -2.32 -2.98
C TYR A 145 -15.72 -3.73 -2.61
N SER A 146 -14.92 -4.46 -1.81
CA SER A 146 -15.25 -5.83 -1.41
C SER A 146 -16.55 -5.91 -0.59
N ALA A 147 -16.80 -4.92 0.27
CA ALA A 147 -18.05 -4.82 1.03
C ALA A 147 -19.26 -4.52 0.13
N ALA A 148 -19.10 -3.63 -0.85
CA ALA A 148 -20.16 -3.27 -1.80
C ALA A 148 -20.55 -4.44 -2.72
N VAL A 149 -19.56 -5.15 -3.27
CA VAL A 149 -19.78 -6.35 -4.10
C VAL A 149 -20.46 -7.44 -3.28
N PHE A 150 -20.08 -7.61 -2.01
CA PHE A 150 -20.72 -8.57 -1.12
C PHE A 150 -22.21 -8.24 -0.89
N GLN A 151 -22.54 -6.98 -0.64
CA GLN A 151 -23.94 -6.57 -0.47
C GLN A 151 -24.79 -6.86 -1.71
N GLU A 152 -24.27 -6.56 -2.91
CA GLU A 152 -24.99 -6.86 -4.15
C GLU A 152 -25.15 -8.38 -4.38
N ALA A 153 -24.13 -9.18 -4.02
CA ALA A 153 -24.20 -10.64 -4.09
C ALA A 153 -25.25 -11.23 -3.12
N VAL A 154 -25.34 -10.68 -1.90
CA VAL A 154 -26.33 -11.06 -0.89
C VAL A 154 -27.75 -10.72 -1.33
N CYS A 155 -27.98 -9.49 -1.82
CA CYS A 155 -29.29 -9.06 -2.30
C CYS A 155 -29.81 -9.94 -3.45
N LYS A 156 -28.92 -10.39 -4.34
CA LYS A 156 -29.29 -11.21 -5.51
C LYS A 156 -29.50 -12.69 -5.16
N SER A 157 -28.82 -13.20 -4.13
CA SER A 157 -28.89 -14.62 -3.72
C SER A 157 -30.08 -14.96 -2.80
N GLY A 158 -30.75 -13.96 -2.24
CA GLY A 158 -31.83 -14.18 -1.30
C GLY A 158 -31.35 -14.76 0.04
N HIS A 159 -32.16 -14.54 1.06
CA HIS A 159 -31.92 -14.76 2.49
C HIS A 159 -31.55 -16.20 2.93
N LYS A 160 -31.29 -17.13 2.00
CA LYS A 160 -30.95 -18.55 2.26
C LYS A 160 -29.43 -18.86 2.28
N ILE A 161 -28.57 -17.89 1.99
CA ILE A 161 -27.10 -18.09 1.87
C ILE A 161 -26.31 -17.46 3.04
N LEU A 162 -26.98 -16.82 4.00
CA LEU A 162 -26.31 -15.92 4.95
C LEU A 162 -25.73 -16.55 6.22
N GLU A 163 -25.98 -17.83 6.48
CA GLU A 163 -25.55 -18.45 7.75
C GLU A 163 -24.24 -19.23 7.63
N ASP A 164 -23.64 -19.30 6.43
CA ASP A 164 -22.70 -20.38 6.14
C ASP A 164 -21.56 -20.09 5.15
N ILE A 165 -21.28 -18.81 4.86
CA ILE A 165 -20.11 -18.42 4.06
C ILE A 165 -19.24 -17.47 4.88
N ASP A 166 -18.22 -18.03 5.53
CA ASP A 166 -17.17 -17.27 6.17
C ASP A 166 -16.24 -16.70 5.09
N ILE A 167 -16.23 -15.37 4.95
CA ILE A 167 -15.34 -14.67 4.02
C ILE A 167 -14.02 -14.40 4.73
N TYR A 168 -12.95 -15.01 4.23
CA TYR A 168 -11.60 -14.77 4.73
C TYR A 168 -10.84 -13.82 3.80
N PHE A 169 -10.28 -12.77 4.38
CA PHE A 169 -9.28 -11.94 3.70
C PHE A 169 -8.00 -12.76 3.51
N GLY A 170 -7.47 -12.79 2.28
CA GLY A 170 -6.29 -13.60 1.99
C GLY A 170 -4.97 -12.92 2.38
N TRP A 171 -3.89 -13.68 2.27
CA TRP A 171 -2.55 -13.25 2.70
C TRP A 171 -2.02 -12.03 1.94
N SER A 172 -2.49 -11.78 0.71
CA SER A 172 -2.09 -10.60 -0.08
C SER A 172 -2.46 -9.29 0.63
N LEU A 173 -3.62 -9.25 1.29
CA LEU A 173 -4.03 -8.08 2.07
C LEU A 173 -3.14 -7.90 3.30
N ALA A 174 -2.71 -8.98 3.94
CA ALA A 174 -1.75 -8.93 5.05
C ALA A 174 -0.39 -8.39 4.58
N PHE A 175 0.11 -8.81 3.42
CA PHE A 175 1.33 -8.24 2.85
C PHE A 175 1.17 -6.76 2.49
N ALA A 176 0.02 -6.34 1.96
CA ALA A 176 -0.27 -4.94 1.68
C ALA A 176 -0.27 -4.08 2.96
N THR A 177 -0.86 -4.56 4.06
CA THR A 177 -0.87 -3.83 5.34
C THR A 177 0.52 -3.79 5.99
N ILE A 178 1.29 -4.89 5.91
CA ILE A 178 2.69 -4.91 6.36
C ILE A 178 3.52 -3.90 5.55
N SER A 179 3.32 -3.82 4.24
CA SER A 179 3.97 -2.79 3.42
C SER A 179 3.60 -1.39 3.91
N PHE A 180 2.30 -1.10 4.04
CA PHE A 180 1.84 0.20 4.52
C PHE A 180 2.47 0.62 5.86
N ILE A 181 2.55 -0.29 6.83
CA ILE A 181 3.15 0.00 8.15
C ILE A 181 4.65 0.30 8.02
N THR A 182 5.36 -0.51 7.23
CA THR A 182 6.81 -0.33 7.02
C THR A 182 7.14 0.92 6.19
N GLU A 183 6.30 1.29 5.21
CA GLU A 183 6.35 2.57 4.49
C GLU A 183 6.20 3.74 5.46
N LEU A 184 5.17 3.70 6.32
CA LEU A 184 4.88 4.77 7.26
C LEU A 184 6.04 5.00 8.25
N ILE A 185 6.60 3.91 8.80
CA ILE A 185 7.76 3.97 9.69
C ILE A 185 8.95 4.58 8.95
N THR A 186 9.19 4.18 7.71
CA THR A 186 10.31 4.67 6.89
C THR A 186 10.15 6.16 6.59
N ALA A 187 8.98 6.59 6.11
CA ALA A 187 8.66 7.99 5.80
C ALA A 187 8.80 8.89 7.03
N PHE A 188 8.23 8.48 8.17
CA PHE A 188 8.30 9.23 9.41
C PHE A 188 9.74 9.36 9.91
N THR A 189 10.54 8.30 9.80
CA THR A 189 11.94 8.33 10.20
C THR A 189 12.77 9.27 9.31
N PHE A 190 12.52 9.30 7.99
CA PHE A 190 13.15 10.29 7.09
C PHE A 190 12.78 11.73 7.49
N LEU A 191 11.50 11.99 7.77
CA LEU A 191 11.03 13.31 8.20
C LEU A 191 11.65 13.73 9.53
N LEU A 192 11.66 12.85 10.53
CA LEU A 192 12.30 13.09 11.83
C LEU A 192 13.80 13.37 11.67
N THR A 193 14.49 12.56 10.87
CA THR A 193 15.93 12.73 10.62
C THR A 193 16.19 14.08 9.94
N SER A 194 15.37 14.44 8.95
CA SER A 194 15.46 15.73 8.27
C SER A 194 15.19 16.92 9.21
N ALA A 195 14.23 16.80 10.13
CA ALA A 195 13.92 17.84 11.10
C ALA A 195 15.08 18.04 12.09
N ARG A 196 15.69 16.95 12.57
CA ARG A 196 16.86 17.00 13.45
C ARG A 196 18.07 17.63 12.76
N LEU A 197 18.37 17.21 11.53
CA LEU A 197 19.45 17.79 10.72
C LEU A 197 19.19 19.28 10.40
N GLY A 198 17.94 19.64 10.08
CA GLY A 198 17.56 21.02 9.81
C GLY A 198 17.69 21.94 11.03
N GLN A 199 17.36 21.44 12.23
CA GLN A 199 17.59 22.18 13.47
C GLN A 199 19.07 22.43 13.74
N LEU A 200 19.92 21.42 13.54
CA LEU A 200 21.37 21.56 13.71
C LEU A 200 21.96 22.58 12.73
N THR A 201 21.59 22.51 11.44
CA THR A 201 22.04 23.48 10.44
C THR A 201 21.60 24.91 10.77
N ARG A 202 20.39 25.09 11.31
CA ARG A 202 19.90 26.41 11.71
C ARG A 202 20.65 26.96 12.92
N GLN A 203 20.95 26.11 13.89
CA GLN A 203 21.67 26.50 15.09
C GLN A 203 23.13 26.92 14.79
N ASP A 204 23.84 26.18 13.93
CA ASP A 204 25.19 26.56 13.47
C ASP A 204 25.18 27.92 12.76
N GLN A 205 24.13 28.20 11.98
CA GLN A 205 23.99 29.44 11.24
C GLN A 205 23.68 30.65 12.15
N ASP A 206 22.87 30.45 13.19
CA ASP A 206 22.59 31.48 14.20
C ASP A 206 23.81 31.76 15.09
N SER A 207 24.58 30.72 15.46
CA SER A 207 25.84 30.86 16.19
C SER A 207 26.90 31.63 15.39
N PHE A 208 27.05 31.32 14.11
CA PHE A 208 27.97 32.03 13.22
C PHE A 208 27.57 33.51 13.04
N HIS A 209 26.28 33.79 12.87
CA HIS A 209 25.79 35.17 12.79
C HIS A 209 26.05 35.96 14.07
N GLN A 210 25.92 35.32 15.24
CA GLN A 210 26.16 35.96 16.51
C GLN A 210 27.64 36.25 16.77
N GLU A 211 28.56 35.33 16.42
CA GLU A 211 30.02 35.57 16.48
C GLU A 211 30.48 36.65 15.51
N THR A 212 29.93 36.68 14.29
CA THR A 212 30.28 37.70 13.28
C THR A 212 29.81 39.09 13.71
N CYS A 213 28.66 39.19 14.38
CA CYS A 213 28.18 40.45 14.94
C CYS A 213 29.03 40.90 16.14
N ALA A 214 29.43 39.99 17.02
CA ALA A 214 30.25 40.30 18.19
C ALA A 214 31.67 40.77 17.84
N THR A 215 32.27 40.24 16.77
CA THR A 215 33.61 40.63 16.30
C THR A 215 33.63 41.95 15.53
N SER A 216 32.49 42.45 15.04
CA SER A 216 32.40 43.72 14.33
C SER A 216 32.30 44.96 15.24
N PHE A 217 32.25 44.77 16.57
CA PHE A 217 32.16 45.84 17.58
C PHE A 217 33.45 46.05 18.38
N VAL A 218 34.55 45.42 17.97
CA VAL A 218 35.92 45.63 18.52
C VAL A 218 36.78 46.27 17.44
#